data_AF-A0A958REV0-F1
#
_entry.id   AF-A0A958REV0-F1
#
_cell.length_a   1.000
_cell.length_b   1.000
_cell.length_c   1.000
_cell.angle_alpha   90.00
_cell.angle_beta   90.00
_cell.angle_gamma   90.00
#
_symmetry.space_group_name_H-M   'P 1'
#
loop_
_entity.id
_entity.type
_entity.pdbx_description
1 polymer ?
#
loop_
_entity_poly.entity_id
_entity_poly.type
_entity_poly.pdbx_seq_one_letter_code
_entity_poly.pdbx_strand_id
1 'polypeptide(L)'
;MNLRLVGFLFISITLISCANPLGEDSQVDSSFSPGGDATAPSAPTNLSLSGNPTFAMSPTLSWTSSTDNEQIQGYKVGIGTAEGEDDVVSFTNAGDVTSYQFASINPLLDKSTNYYLVVKAMDTSGNESPVASSTSWSPGLASESGAYILPESPTYLADCDDYLNSSYYNNEGDGNYWLDVDGPGGMAAFIATCDMTTESGGWTLVLNYVHQGGSNPATNVKTITLPVLSSNNLGDDESGVSNSWGHAGNSLLTTMSFSAMRFYCVTSGHSRLMNFKTSLTGILSYVTSGTGTFVGVESNFTPLSGHNSNLPASRNSALTNQGDDALTNIPFSKSGTNHWSIRGLGGRWECDDFPGSDAEDTIHRVWVK
;
A
#
# COMPACT_ATOMS: atom_id res chain seq x y z
N MET A 1 -17.95 -19.08 -57.05
CA MET A 1 -16.82 -18.64 -56.20
C MET A 1 -15.91 -17.84 -57.12
N ASN A 2 -16.16 -16.53 -57.16
CA ASN A 2 -15.74 -15.61 -58.21
C ASN A 2 -14.68 -14.68 -57.66
N LEU A 3 -13.47 -14.69 -58.24
CA LEU A 3 -12.53 -13.59 -58.09
C LEU A 3 -13.01 -12.44 -59.00
N ARG A 4 -13.48 -11.36 -58.39
CA ARG A 4 -13.81 -10.10 -59.08
C ARG A 4 -12.69 -9.08 -58.88
N LEU A 5 -12.40 -8.41 -60.00
CA LEU A 5 -11.52 -7.26 -60.26
C LEU A 5 -11.21 -6.32 -59.08
N VAL A 6 -9.95 -5.89 -59.00
CA VAL A 6 -9.56 -4.58 -58.44
C VAL A 6 -9.47 -3.61 -59.61
N GLY A 7 -10.45 -2.71 -59.73
CA GLY A 7 -10.47 -1.63 -60.72
C GLY A 7 -9.88 -0.36 -60.14
N PHE A 8 -8.85 0.18 -60.80
CA PHE A 8 -8.34 1.53 -60.55
C PHE A 8 -9.39 2.57 -60.97
N LEU A 9 -9.76 3.47 -60.06
CA LEU A 9 -10.63 4.61 -60.34
C LEU A 9 -9.80 5.71 -61.02
N PHE A 10 -9.90 5.82 -62.34
CA PHE A 10 -9.45 7.00 -63.08
C PHE A 10 -10.49 8.12 -62.91
N ILE A 11 -10.11 9.21 -62.24
CA ILE A 11 -10.88 10.45 -62.26
C ILE A 11 -10.69 11.09 -63.64
N SER A 12 -11.71 10.99 -64.49
CA SER A 12 -11.75 11.66 -65.79
C SER A 12 -12.23 13.10 -65.59
N ILE A 13 -11.31 14.07 -65.71
CA ILE A 13 -11.67 15.49 -65.72
C ILE A 13 -12.09 15.85 -67.14
N THR A 14 -13.39 16.06 -67.34
CA THR A 14 -13.94 16.56 -68.60
C THR A 14 -13.64 18.05 -68.71
N LEU A 15 -12.62 18.43 -69.49
CA LEU A 15 -12.37 19.82 -69.83
C LEU A 15 -13.43 20.30 -70.83
N ILE A 16 -14.28 21.23 -70.41
CA ILE A 16 -15.14 22.01 -71.30
C ILE A 16 -14.25 22.99 -72.05
N SER A 17 -14.01 22.75 -73.34
CA SER A 17 -13.30 23.72 -74.18
C SER A 17 -14.26 24.83 -74.62
N CYS A 18 -14.12 26.02 -74.06
CA CYS A 18 -14.54 27.25 -74.73
C CYS A 18 -13.37 27.74 -75.60
N ALA A 19 -13.56 27.76 -76.92
CA ALA A 19 -12.58 28.29 -77.86
C ALA A 19 -12.51 29.81 -77.73
N ASN A 20 -11.34 30.34 -77.38
CA ASN A 20 -11.01 31.76 -77.54
C ASN A 20 -9.93 31.87 -78.64
N PRO A 21 -10.12 32.67 -79.71
CA PRO A 21 -9.22 32.67 -80.85
C PRO A 21 -8.35 33.92 -80.86
N LEU A 22 -7.43 34.09 -79.91
CA LEU A 22 -6.28 35.00 -80.04
C LEU A 22 -5.14 34.44 -79.19
N GLY A 23 -3.99 34.17 -79.82
CA GLY A 23 -2.85 33.53 -79.19
C GLY A 23 -2.19 34.41 -78.13
N GLU A 24 -2.18 33.92 -76.90
CA GLU A 24 -1.07 34.12 -75.98
C GLU A 24 -0.67 32.76 -75.40
N ASP A 25 0.64 32.59 -75.24
CA ASP A 25 1.30 31.41 -74.71
C ASP A 25 0.70 31.01 -73.36
N SER A 26 0.13 29.81 -73.29
CA SER A 26 -0.28 29.18 -72.03
C SER A 26 1.01 28.78 -71.30
N GLN A 27 1.62 29.72 -70.59
CA GLN A 27 2.58 29.41 -69.54
C GLN A 27 1.85 28.57 -68.50
N VAL A 28 2.08 27.26 -68.52
CA VAL A 28 1.78 26.40 -67.38
C VAL A 28 2.73 26.82 -66.28
N ASP A 29 2.24 27.64 -65.36
CA ASP A 29 2.92 27.87 -64.10
C ASP A 29 3.01 26.52 -63.38
N SER A 30 4.19 25.92 -63.46
CA SER A 30 4.55 24.64 -62.86
C SER A 30 5.13 24.80 -61.45
N SER A 31 4.90 25.96 -60.80
CA SER A 31 5.45 26.26 -59.47
C SER A 31 4.48 26.06 -58.30
N PHE A 32 3.43 25.23 -58.42
CA PHE A 32 2.74 24.73 -57.23
C PHE A 32 3.56 23.61 -56.58
N SER A 33 4.56 23.98 -55.78
CA SER A 33 5.08 23.10 -54.75
C SER A 33 4.02 23.07 -53.63
N PRO A 34 3.47 21.91 -53.24
CA PRO A 34 2.70 21.84 -51.99
C PRO A 34 3.72 22.04 -50.86
N GLY A 35 3.93 23.30 -50.48
CA GLY A 35 4.86 23.73 -49.42
C GLY A 35 4.32 23.36 -48.05
N GLY A 36 4.23 22.07 -47.76
CA GLY A 36 4.12 21.55 -46.40
C GLY A 36 5.51 21.20 -45.88
N ASP A 37 5.77 21.46 -44.60
CA ASP A 37 7.00 21.05 -43.96
C ASP A 37 7.14 19.52 -44.01
N ALA A 38 8.30 19.05 -44.47
CA ALA A 38 8.63 17.63 -44.57
C ALA A 38 9.80 17.24 -43.65
N THR A 39 10.34 18.20 -42.89
CA THR A 39 11.44 17.96 -41.96
C THR A 39 10.85 17.56 -40.61
N ALA A 40 11.35 16.47 -40.04
CA ALA A 40 10.91 16.03 -38.73
C ALA A 40 11.66 16.78 -37.60
N PRO A 41 11.01 17.00 -36.45
CA PRO A 41 11.67 17.52 -35.26
C PRO A 41 12.87 16.68 -34.79
N SER A 42 13.76 17.30 -34.02
CA SER A 42 14.79 16.58 -33.28
C SER A 42 14.17 15.66 -32.21
N ALA A 43 14.83 14.55 -31.89
CA ALA A 43 14.40 13.72 -30.76
C ALA A 43 14.52 14.48 -29.42
N PRO A 44 13.64 14.23 -28.44
CA PRO A 44 13.80 14.72 -27.07
C PRO A 44 15.12 14.23 -26.45
N THR A 45 15.73 15.05 -25.59
CA THR A 45 17.03 14.73 -24.95
C THR A 45 17.01 14.96 -23.44
N ASN A 46 18.05 14.52 -22.72
CA ASN A 46 18.18 14.66 -21.26
C ASN A 46 16.96 14.11 -20.48
N LEU A 47 16.51 12.90 -20.87
CA LEU A 47 15.40 12.25 -20.19
C LEU A 47 15.78 11.90 -18.74
N SER A 48 14.90 12.20 -17.79
CA SER A 48 15.07 11.88 -16.39
C SER A 48 13.77 11.37 -15.77
N LEU A 49 13.88 10.41 -14.86
CA LEU A 49 12.76 9.87 -14.09
C LEU A 49 12.78 10.41 -12.66
N SER A 50 11.60 10.71 -12.13
CA SER A 50 11.43 11.11 -10.73
C SER A 50 10.11 10.56 -10.16
N GLY A 51 10.03 10.47 -8.83
CA GLY A 51 8.89 9.89 -8.13
C GLY A 51 8.92 8.36 -8.06
N ASN A 52 8.07 7.80 -7.20
CA ASN A 52 7.98 6.36 -6.96
C ASN A 52 6.84 5.78 -7.80
N PRO A 53 7.13 4.97 -8.84
CA PRO A 53 6.09 4.33 -9.63
C PRO A 53 5.32 3.28 -8.82
N THR A 54 4.08 3.06 -9.21
CA THR A 54 3.18 2.04 -8.67
C THR A 54 2.78 1.08 -9.78
N PHE A 55 2.05 0.01 -9.47
CA PHE A 55 1.53 -0.89 -10.50
C PHE A 55 0.57 -0.22 -11.49
N ALA A 56 -0.04 0.90 -11.12
CA ALA A 56 -0.99 1.65 -11.96
C ALA A 56 -0.44 3.02 -12.40
N MET A 57 0.79 3.38 -12.03
CA MET A 57 1.34 4.71 -12.27
C MET A 57 2.82 4.66 -12.65
N SER A 58 3.19 5.40 -13.68
CA SER A 58 4.60 5.54 -14.07
C SER A 58 5.34 6.49 -13.12
N PRO A 59 6.69 6.52 -13.13
CA PRO A 59 7.40 7.68 -12.63
C PRO A 59 7.06 8.89 -13.51
N THR A 60 7.37 10.09 -13.02
CA THR A 60 7.31 11.31 -13.85
C THR A 60 8.53 11.33 -14.77
N LEU A 61 8.30 11.27 -16.08
CA LEU A 61 9.32 11.53 -17.11
C LEU A 61 9.46 13.04 -17.29
N SER A 62 10.69 13.52 -17.42
CA SER A 62 10.99 14.89 -17.87
C SER A 62 12.08 14.87 -18.94
N TRP A 63 12.06 15.84 -19.86
CA TRP A 63 12.99 15.93 -20.98
C TRP A 63 13.27 17.39 -21.38
N THR A 64 14.36 17.60 -22.11
CA THR A 64 14.64 18.88 -22.80
C THR A 64 13.84 18.97 -24.10
N SER A 65 13.27 20.15 -24.36
CA SER A 65 12.48 20.41 -25.56
C SER A 65 13.25 20.11 -26.85
N SER A 66 12.54 19.53 -27.82
CA SER A 66 13.00 19.37 -29.19
C SER A 66 13.06 20.70 -29.95
N THR A 67 13.80 20.70 -31.07
CA THR A 67 13.86 21.80 -32.04
C THR A 67 13.36 21.33 -33.40
N ASP A 68 12.83 22.26 -34.17
CA ASP A 68 12.35 22.04 -35.53
C ASP A 68 12.64 23.30 -36.37
N ASN A 69 12.66 23.19 -37.70
CA ASN A 69 12.85 24.33 -38.61
C ASN A 69 11.66 25.27 -38.66
N GLU A 70 10.45 24.81 -38.32
CA GLU A 70 9.24 25.62 -38.23
C GLU A 70 8.75 25.71 -36.79
N GLN A 71 8.04 24.70 -36.29
CA GLN A 71 7.42 24.74 -34.97
C GLN A 71 7.10 23.35 -34.41
N ILE A 72 7.37 23.16 -33.12
CA ILE A 72 6.89 22.00 -32.36
C ILE A 72 5.40 22.17 -32.01
N GLN A 73 4.58 21.18 -32.33
CA GLN A 73 3.18 21.09 -31.91
C GLN A 73 3.04 20.49 -30.51
N GLY A 74 3.91 19.52 -30.16
CA GLY A 74 3.93 18.89 -28.85
C GLY A 74 4.60 17.52 -28.86
N TYR A 75 4.26 16.69 -27.86
CA TYR A 75 4.90 15.40 -27.64
C TYR A 75 3.89 14.27 -27.55
N LYS A 76 4.31 13.09 -28.01
CA LYS A 76 3.64 11.82 -27.73
C LYS A 76 4.47 11.00 -26.76
N VAL A 77 3.81 10.36 -25.80
CA VAL A 77 4.41 9.55 -24.75
C VAL A 77 3.81 8.15 -24.74
N GLY A 78 4.59 7.13 -24.38
CA GLY A 78 4.17 5.74 -24.26
C GLY A 78 4.97 4.98 -23.20
N ILE A 79 4.60 3.71 -22.99
CA ILE A 79 5.32 2.77 -22.12
C ILE A 79 5.61 1.51 -22.91
N GLY A 80 6.87 1.07 -22.88
CA GLY A 80 7.29 -0.20 -23.47
C GLY A 80 8.07 -1.09 -22.51
N THR A 81 8.17 -2.38 -22.84
CA THR A 81 9.02 -3.36 -22.15
C THR A 81 10.47 -3.35 -22.64
N ALA A 82 10.76 -2.61 -23.71
CA ALA A 82 12.09 -2.35 -24.24
C ALA A 82 12.23 -0.89 -24.70
N GLU A 83 13.46 -0.43 -24.93
CA GLU A 83 13.70 0.90 -25.47
C GLU A 83 13.05 1.08 -26.84
N GLY A 84 12.35 2.19 -27.04
CA GLY A 84 11.71 2.56 -28.30
C GLY A 84 10.33 1.94 -28.54
N GLU A 85 9.94 0.95 -27.72
CA GLU A 85 8.66 0.26 -27.84
C GLU A 85 7.54 0.97 -27.05
N ASP A 86 6.30 0.75 -27.46
CA ASP A 86 5.07 1.26 -26.82
C ASP A 86 4.03 0.13 -26.61
N ASP A 87 4.51 -1.09 -26.36
CA ASP A 87 3.72 -2.32 -26.25
C ASP A 87 2.85 -2.42 -24.99
N VAL A 88 3.08 -1.56 -23.99
CA VAL A 88 2.30 -1.52 -22.74
C VAL A 88 1.27 -0.40 -22.77
N VAL A 89 1.71 0.82 -23.11
CA VAL A 89 0.84 1.97 -23.37
C VAL A 89 1.28 2.58 -24.68
N SER A 90 0.42 2.45 -25.70
CA SER A 90 0.68 3.03 -27.02
C SER A 90 0.83 4.54 -26.95
N PHE A 91 1.56 5.12 -27.90
CA PHE A 91 1.80 6.57 -27.94
C PHE A 91 0.51 7.40 -27.84
N THR A 92 0.41 8.19 -26.76
CA THR A 92 -0.67 9.14 -26.50
C THR A 92 -0.16 10.57 -26.57
N ASN A 93 -1.01 11.51 -26.99
CA ASN A 93 -0.63 12.91 -27.08
C ASN A 93 -0.59 13.55 -25.68
N ALA A 94 0.58 14.07 -25.30
CA ALA A 94 0.81 14.80 -24.04
C ALA A 94 0.67 16.32 -24.19
N GLY A 95 0.56 16.84 -25.43
CA GLY A 95 0.61 18.26 -25.72
C GLY A 95 2.02 18.86 -25.66
N ASP A 96 2.11 20.18 -25.67
CA ASP A 96 3.38 20.92 -25.59
C ASP A 96 3.85 21.05 -24.13
N VAL A 97 4.35 19.93 -23.61
CA VAL A 97 4.89 19.80 -22.24
C VAL A 97 6.29 19.21 -22.28
N THR A 98 7.06 19.40 -21.21
CA THR A 98 8.40 18.82 -21.04
C THR A 98 8.47 17.80 -19.90
N SER A 99 7.31 17.43 -19.36
CA SER A 99 7.17 16.40 -18.34
C SER A 99 5.83 15.70 -18.43
N TYR A 100 5.77 14.41 -18.11
CA TYR A 100 4.53 13.65 -18.12
C TYR A 100 4.58 12.47 -17.14
N GLN A 101 3.43 12.15 -16.54
CA GLN A 101 3.23 10.95 -15.75
C GLN A 101 1.95 10.25 -16.22
N PHE A 102 2.04 8.94 -16.46
CA PHE A 102 0.85 8.14 -16.65
C PHE A 102 0.22 7.83 -15.31
N ALA A 103 -1.04 8.22 -15.16
CA ALA A 103 -1.91 7.77 -14.08
C ALA A 103 -2.90 6.74 -14.64
N SER A 104 -3.27 5.76 -13.81
CA SER A 104 -4.29 4.74 -14.15
C SER A 104 -3.94 3.86 -15.36
N ILE A 105 -2.74 3.28 -15.37
CA ILE A 105 -2.26 2.36 -16.41
C ILE A 105 -3.07 1.05 -16.37
N ASN A 106 -3.48 0.55 -17.54
CA ASN A 106 -4.20 -0.71 -17.70
C ASN A 106 -3.81 -1.39 -19.04
N PRO A 107 -3.36 -2.67 -19.04
CA PRO A 107 -3.21 -3.57 -17.89
C PRO A 107 -2.18 -3.07 -16.89
N LEU A 108 -2.32 -3.50 -15.63
CA LEU A 108 -1.41 -3.11 -14.56
C LEU A 108 0.00 -3.64 -14.85
N LEU A 109 1.00 -2.90 -14.37
CA LEU A 109 2.40 -3.19 -14.56
C LEU A 109 2.85 -4.36 -13.68
N ASP A 110 3.90 -5.05 -14.08
CA ASP A 110 4.47 -6.22 -13.42
C ASP A 110 5.84 -5.88 -12.82
N LYS A 111 6.05 -6.19 -11.54
CA LYS A 111 7.31 -5.90 -10.82
C LYS A 111 8.53 -6.59 -11.42
N SER A 112 8.36 -7.77 -11.99
CA SER A 112 9.41 -8.56 -12.63
C SER A 112 9.76 -8.09 -14.04
N THR A 113 9.00 -7.12 -14.56
CA THR A 113 9.23 -6.53 -15.88
C THR A 113 9.91 -5.17 -15.75
N ASN A 114 10.96 -4.97 -16.54
CA ASN A 114 11.55 -3.65 -16.74
C ASN A 114 10.76 -2.90 -17.80
N TYR A 115 10.35 -1.68 -17.46
CA TYR A 115 9.64 -0.77 -18.33
C TYR A 115 10.49 0.43 -18.72
N TYR A 116 10.12 1.06 -19.82
CA TYR A 116 10.73 2.25 -20.37
C TYR A 116 9.63 3.25 -20.69
N LEU A 117 9.79 4.51 -20.26
CA LEU A 117 8.96 5.59 -20.77
C LEU A 117 9.57 6.08 -22.07
N VAL A 118 8.77 6.11 -23.12
CA VAL A 118 9.18 6.54 -24.46
C VAL A 118 8.49 7.83 -24.83
N VAL A 119 9.18 8.72 -25.54
CA VAL A 119 8.67 10.03 -25.96
C VAL A 119 9.18 10.40 -27.35
N LYS A 120 8.34 11.04 -28.15
CA LYS A 120 8.68 11.64 -29.44
C LYS A 120 8.01 12.99 -29.63
N ALA A 121 8.66 13.89 -30.35
CA ALA A 121 8.11 15.20 -30.70
C ALA A 121 7.31 15.13 -31.99
N MET A 122 6.35 16.04 -32.13
CA MET A 122 5.57 16.26 -33.35
C MET A 122 5.60 17.73 -33.73
N ASP A 123 5.69 18.03 -35.02
CA ASP A 123 5.51 19.38 -35.54
C ASP A 123 4.05 19.67 -35.91
N THR A 124 3.80 20.88 -36.44
CA THR A 124 2.46 21.28 -36.91
C THR A 124 2.05 20.67 -38.24
N SER A 125 2.98 20.05 -38.98
CA SER A 125 2.78 19.42 -40.28
C SER A 125 2.54 17.90 -40.18
N GLY A 126 2.68 17.35 -38.97
CA GLY A 126 2.48 15.93 -38.66
C GLY A 126 3.74 15.08 -38.77
N ASN A 127 4.92 15.67 -38.94
CA ASN A 127 6.17 14.91 -38.89
C ASN A 127 6.54 14.58 -37.44
N GLU A 128 7.06 13.37 -37.22
CA GLU A 128 7.42 12.87 -35.89
C GLU A 128 8.93 12.66 -35.79
N SER A 129 9.51 13.01 -34.64
CA SER A 129 10.92 12.75 -34.36
C SER A 129 11.22 11.26 -34.22
N PRO A 130 12.50 10.84 -34.25
CA PRO A 130 12.90 9.57 -33.65
C PRO A 130 12.44 9.48 -32.18
N VAL A 131 12.19 8.26 -31.71
CA VAL A 131 11.77 7.98 -30.33
C VAL A 131 12.97 8.08 -29.39
N ALA A 132 12.78 8.74 -28.24
CA ALA A 132 13.71 8.73 -27.13
C ALA A 132 13.15 7.87 -25.97
N SER A 133 14.03 7.15 -25.28
CA SER A 133 13.68 6.24 -24.18
C SER A 133 14.33 6.68 -22.87
N SER A 134 13.62 6.52 -21.77
CA SER A 134 14.18 6.67 -20.43
C SER A 134 15.17 5.55 -20.09
N THR A 135 15.83 5.64 -18.93
CA THR A 135 16.40 4.44 -18.30
C THR A 135 15.29 3.47 -17.89
N SER A 136 15.63 2.19 -17.70
CA SER A 136 14.67 1.20 -17.23
C SER A 136 14.16 1.52 -15.82
N TRP A 137 12.91 1.19 -15.56
CA TRP A 137 12.27 1.26 -14.24
C TRP A 137 11.34 0.08 -14.03
N SER A 138 11.00 -0.23 -12.79
CA SER A 138 9.98 -1.22 -12.44
C SER A 138 9.04 -0.63 -11.39
N PRO A 139 7.76 -1.04 -11.37
CA PRO A 139 6.81 -0.55 -10.37
C PRO A 139 7.24 -0.99 -8.96
N GLY A 140 7.15 -0.08 -8.01
CA GLY A 140 7.31 -0.35 -6.59
C GLY A 140 5.97 -0.33 -5.86
N LEU A 141 5.97 -0.76 -4.61
CA LEU A 141 4.83 -0.51 -3.73
C LEU A 141 4.81 0.98 -3.39
N ALA A 142 3.68 1.64 -3.63
CA ALA A 142 3.52 3.05 -3.31
C ALA A 142 3.67 3.25 -1.79
N SER A 143 4.58 4.11 -1.36
CA SER A 143 4.51 4.72 -0.03
C SER A 143 4.06 6.17 -0.19
N GLU A 144 2.76 6.39 -0.38
CA GLU A 144 2.04 7.59 0.07
C GLU A 144 0.53 7.45 -0.20
N SER A 145 -0.26 7.63 0.86
CA SER A 145 -1.72 7.87 0.84
C SER A 145 -2.61 6.83 0.13
N GLY A 146 -2.64 5.59 0.62
CA GLY A 146 -3.72 4.66 0.30
C GLY A 146 -3.27 3.21 0.37
N ALA A 147 -4.21 2.31 0.68
CA ALA A 147 -4.02 0.86 0.80
C ALA A 147 -3.12 0.26 -0.27
N TYR A 148 -2.43 -0.85 0.06
CA TYR A 148 -1.95 -1.75 -0.98
C TYR A 148 -3.16 -2.29 -1.76
N ILE A 149 -3.43 -1.72 -2.93
CA ILE A 149 -4.39 -2.26 -3.89
C ILE A 149 -3.61 -3.27 -4.74
N LEU A 150 -3.85 -4.56 -4.52
CA LEU A 150 -3.26 -5.61 -5.34
C LEU A 150 -3.95 -5.65 -6.72
N PRO A 151 -3.20 -5.59 -7.84
CA PRO A 151 -3.72 -5.58 -9.20
C PRO A 151 -4.68 -6.68 -9.64
N GLU A 152 -4.58 -7.89 -9.09
CA GLU A 152 -5.22 -9.09 -9.67
C GLU A 152 -6.53 -9.52 -9.00
N SER A 153 -7.02 -8.75 -8.03
CA SER A 153 -8.36 -8.93 -7.46
C SER A 153 -8.71 -7.70 -6.63
N PRO A 154 -9.99 -7.44 -6.32
CA PRO A 154 -10.40 -6.39 -5.39
C PRO A 154 -9.98 -6.69 -3.93
N THR A 155 -8.80 -7.27 -3.71
CA THR A 155 -8.26 -7.76 -2.44
C THR A 155 -7.32 -6.73 -1.86
N TYR A 156 -7.93 -5.85 -1.11
CA TYR A 156 -7.38 -5.21 0.07
C TYR A 156 -6.61 -6.23 0.94
N LEU A 157 -5.40 -5.89 1.38
CA LEU A 157 -4.65 -6.71 2.33
C LEU A 157 -5.31 -6.56 3.71
N ALA A 158 -6.08 -7.57 4.10
CA ALA A 158 -6.87 -7.55 5.33
C ALA A 158 -5.98 -7.59 6.57
N ASP A 159 -4.89 -8.34 6.52
CA ASP A 159 -3.95 -8.46 7.63
C ASP A 159 -2.50 -8.68 7.15
N CYS A 160 -1.58 -8.67 8.12
CA CYS A 160 -0.17 -8.88 7.86
C CYS A 160 0.17 -10.30 7.37
N ASP A 161 -0.63 -11.32 7.70
CA ASP A 161 -0.40 -12.70 7.25
C ASP A 161 -0.76 -12.84 5.78
N ASP A 162 -1.89 -12.27 5.36
CA ASP A 162 -2.28 -12.18 3.96
C ASP A 162 -1.19 -11.48 3.14
N TYR A 163 -0.65 -10.37 3.65
CA TYR A 163 0.42 -9.68 2.95
C TYR A 163 1.68 -10.52 2.84
N LEU A 164 2.14 -11.10 3.95
CA LEU A 164 3.35 -11.94 4.00
C LEU A 164 3.30 -13.12 3.04
N ASN A 165 2.11 -13.72 2.86
CA ASN A 165 1.90 -14.86 1.97
C ASN A 165 1.55 -14.45 0.53
N SER A 166 1.48 -13.16 0.22
CA SER A 166 1.21 -12.65 -1.13
C SER A 166 2.45 -12.71 -2.03
N SER A 167 2.24 -12.77 -3.35
CA SER A 167 3.32 -12.63 -4.34
C SER A 167 3.98 -11.25 -4.34
N TYR A 168 3.42 -10.29 -3.60
CA TYR A 168 3.86 -8.90 -3.53
C TYR A 168 4.80 -8.62 -2.36
N TYR A 169 4.84 -9.48 -1.35
CA TYR A 169 5.80 -9.35 -0.24
C TYR A 169 7.22 -9.54 -0.76
N ASN A 170 8.09 -8.55 -0.50
CA ASN A 170 9.46 -8.51 -0.97
C ASN A 170 10.47 -8.68 0.16
N ASN A 171 10.08 -9.34 1.25
CA ASN A 171 10.95 -9.54 2.40
C ASN A 171 11.36 -8.20 3.06
N GLU A 172 10.44 -7.22 3.07
CA GLU A 172 10.62 -5.91 3.70
C GLU A 172 10.87 -6.02 5.22
N GLY A 173 10.42 -7.11 5.86
CA GLY A 173 10.64 -7.38 7.29
C GLY A 173 9.56 -6.81 8.19
N ASP A 174 9.89 -6.53 9.45
CA ASP A 174 8.96 -5.94 10.40
C ASP A 174 8.79 -4.44 10.11
N GLY A 175 7.58 -3.91 10.29
CA GLY A 175 7.32 -2.51 9.98
C GLY A 175 5.86 -2.11 9.96
N ASN A 176 5.61 -0.92 9.44
CA ASN A 176 4.26 -0.38 9.29
C ASN A 176 3.78 -0.58 7.85
N TYR A 177 2.57 -1.10 7.71
CA TYR A 177 1.95 -1.49 6.45
C TYR A 177 0.55 -0.93 6.36
N TRP A 178 0.11 -0.58 5.15
CA TRP A 178 -1.28 -0.19 4.92
C TRP A 178 -2.16 -1.43 4.80
N LEU A 179 -3.10 -1.58 5.71
CA LEU A 179 -4.07 -2.67 5.70
C LEU A 179 -5.48 -2.11 5.49
N ASP A 180 -6.34 -2.96 4.97
CA ASP A 180 -7.76 -2.68 4.83
C ASP A 180 -8.54 -3.95 5.19
N VAL A 181 -8.98 -3.95 6.45
CA VAL A 181 -9.48 -5.13 7.17
C VAL A 181 -10.90 -5.53 6.75
N ASP A 182 -11.70 -4.65 6.15
CA ASP A 182 -13.04 -4.96 5.65
C ASP A 182 -13.13 -4.96 4.13
N GLY A 183 -12.02 -4.69 3.46
CA GLY A 183 -11.89 -4.74 2.03
C GLY A 183 -12.76 -3.71 1.32
N PRO A 184 -13.65 -4.10 0.38
CA PRO A 184 -14.56 -3.15 -0.28
C PRO A 184 -15.67 -2.63 0.66
N GLY A 185 -15.50 -2.80 1.97
CA GLY A 185 -16.41 -2.36 3.00
C GLY A 185 -16.42 -0.84 3.18
N GLY A 186 -16.92 -0.42 4.32
CA GLY A 186 -17.14 1.00 4.62
C GLY A 186 -15.97 1.66 5.35
N MET A 187 -15.02 0.87 5.86
CA MET A 187 -13.85 1.42 6.53
C MET A 187 -12.77 1.76 5.50
N ALA A 188 -12.05 2.83 5.79
CA ALA A 188 -10.89 3.18 4.99
C ALA A 188 -9.70 2.34 5.46
N ALA A 189 -8.82 2.01 4.52
CA ALA A 189 -7.49 1.51 4.82
C ALA A 189 -6.76 2.39 5.84
N PHE A 190 -5.95 1.76 6.68
CA PHE A 190 -5.16 2.41 7.71
C PHE A 190 -3.80 1.75 7.88
N ILE A 191 -2.90 2.42 8.59
CA ILE A 191 -1.58 1.87 8.91
C ILE A 191 -1.70 0.92 10.10
N ALA A 192 -1.11 -0.26 9.99
CA ALA A 192 -0.92 -1.22 11.07
C ALA A 192 0.54 -1.62 11.18
N THR A 193 0.99 -1.95 12.39
CA THR A 193 2.31 -2.57 12.57
C THR A 193 2.24 -4.07 12.34
N CYS A 194 3.08 -4.57 11.45
CA CYS A 194 3.30 -5.98 11.18
C CYS A 194 4.65 -6.46 11.74
N ASP A 195 4.61 -7.60 12.41
CA ASP A 195 5.79 -8.41 12.70
C ASP A 195 5.80 -9.60 11.71
N MET A 196 6.73 -9.51 10.76
CA MET A 196 6.92 -10.43 9.63
C MET A 196 8.04 -11.44 9.89
N THR A 197 8.72 -11.37 11.03
CA THR A 197 9.89 -12.21 11.30
C THR A 197 9.66 -13.23 12.42
N THR A 198 8.92 -12.87 13.46
CA THR A 198 8.76 -13.74 14.64
C THR A 198 7.74 -14.83 14.37
N GLU A 199 8.08 -16.09 14.71
CA GLU A 199 7.16 -17.22 14.55
C GLU A 199 6.56 -17.32 13.14
N SER A 200 7.41 -17.24 12.11
CA SER A 200 7.04 -17.20 10.68
C SER A 200 6.32 -15.93 10.23
N GLY A 201 6.29 -14.87 11.04
CA GLY A 201 5.75 -13.56 10.65
C GLY A 201 4.22 -13.51 10.54
N GLY A 202 3.69 -12.46 9.91
CA GLY A 202 2.27 -12.29 9.63
C GLY A 202 1.45 -11.75 10.81
N TRP A 203 2.11 -11.27 11.86
CA TRP A 203 1.44 -10.80 13.07
C TRP A 203 1.02 -9.34 12.94
N THR A 204 -0.27 -9.05 13.11
CA THR A 204 -0.82 -7.70 13.12
C THR A 204 -0.99 -7.19 14.55
N LEU A 205 -0.46 -6.01 14.87
CA LEU A 205 -0.57 -5.40 16.20
C LEU A 205 -1.99 -4.90 16.46
N VAL A 206 -2.63 -5.37 17.55
CA VAL A 206 -4.00 -4.96 17.93
C VAL A 206 -4.10 -4.29 19.28
N LEU A 207 -3.04 -4.36 20.11
CA LEU A 207 -2.97 -3.67 21.40
C LEU A 207 -1.55 -3.21 21.63
N ASN A 208 -1.37 -1.95 22.02
CA ASN A 208 -0.10 -1.40 22.46
C ASN A 208 -0.31 -0.36 23.56
N TYR A 209 0.35 -0.60 24.68
CA TYR A 209 0.42 0.30 25.82
C TYR A 209 1.84 0.29 26.36
N VAL A 210 2.56 1.40 26.18
CA VAL A 210 3.86 1.67 26.80
C VAL A 210 3.61 2.72 27.88
N HIS A 211 3.48 2.25 29.11
CA HIS A 211 2.98 2.99 30.25
C HIS A 211 4.13 3.34 31.19
N GLN A 212 4.20 4.62 31.57
CA GLN A 212 5.11 5.12 32.59
C GLN A 212 4.52 4.92 34.00
N GLY A 213 5.30 4.32 34.88
CA GLY A 213 4.97 4.09 36.27
C GLY A 213 4.69 5.38 37.04
N GLY A 214 3.74 5.31 37.97
CA GLY A 214 3.22 6.45 38.73
C GLY A 214 2.21 7.30 37.97
N SER A 215 1.81 6.89 36.76
CA SER A 215 0.78 7.55 35.98
C SER A 215 -0.45 6.65 35.81
N ASN A 216 -1.63 7.26 35.74
CA ASN A 216 -2.87 6.54 35.43
C ASN A 216 -3.53 7.24 34.23
N PRO A 217 -3.13 6.92 33.00
CA PRO A 217 -3.78 7.41 31.77
C PRO A 217 -5.00 6.56 31.38
N ALA A 218 -6.01 7.14 30.71
CA ALA A 218 -7.16 6.36 30.25
C ALA A 218 -6.77 5.41 29.11
N THR A 219 -7.44 4.26 29.00
CA THR A 219 -7.32 3.39 27.83
C THR A 219 -7.94 4.05 26.61
N ASN A 220 -7.52 3.62 25.42
CA ASN A 220 -8.05 4.11 24.16
C ASN A 220 -8.54 2.93 23.32
N VAL A 221 -9.85 2.86 23.11
CA VAL A 221 -10.49 1.88 22.22
C VAL A 221 -10.46 2.42 20.80
N LYS A 222 -9.79 1.71 19.91
CA LYS A 222 -9.69 2.06 18.49
C LYS A 222 -10.71 1.26 17.69
N THR A 223 -11.54 1.97 16.94
CA THR A 223 -12.68 1.38 16.20
C THR A 223 -12.49 1.40 14.68
N ILE A 224 -11.56 2.21 14.18
CA ILE A 224 -11.32 2.42 12.74
C ILE A 224 -9.83 2.46 12.38
N THR A 225 -8.94 2.22 13.35
CA THR A 225 -7.48 2.17 13.17
C THR A 225 -6.89 1.17 14.16
N LEU A 226 -5.67 0.71 13.91
CA LEU A 226 -4.89 -0.09 14.86
C LEU A 226 -3.80 0.75 15.52
N PRO A 227 -3.31 0.36 16.72
CA PRO A 227 -2.12 0.99 17.27
C PRO A 227 -0.90 0.70 16.38
N VAL A 228 0.06 1.63 16.36
CA VAL A 228 1.36 1.44 15.70
C VAL A 228 2.50 1.54 16.71
N LEU A 229 3.56 0.74 16.57
CA LEU A 229 4.71 0.82 17.46
C LEU A 229 5.44 2.17 17.34
N SER A 230 5.83 2.74 18.48
CA SER A 230 6.71 3.91 18.54
C SER A 230 7.93 3.66 19.45
N SER A 231 7.72 3.35 20.72
CA SER A 231 8.75 3.01 21.69
C SER A 231 8.78 1.51 21.99
N ASN A 232 9.98 1.00 22.29
CA ASN A 232 10.21 -0.32 22.84
C ASN A 232 10.88 -0.27 24.24
N ASN A 233 11.05 0.93 24.80
CA ASN A 233 11.79 1.08 26.06
C ASN A 233 10.83 1.07 27.24
N LEU A 234 11.16 0.24 28.23
CA LEU A 234 10.48 0.28 29.51
C LEU A 234 10.83 1.60 30.23
N GLY A 235 9.82 2.33 30.70
CA GLY A 235 9.96 3.66 31.33
C GLY A 235 9.57 4.84 30.44
N ASP A 236 9.35 4.61 29.15
CA ASP A 236 8.78 5.63 28.26
C ASP A 236 7.27 5.80 28.54
N ASP A 237 6.72 6.96 28.16
CA ASP A 237 5.30 7.27 28.27
C ASP A 237 4.68 7.51 26.89
N GLU A 238 3.88 6.55 26.40
CA GLU A 238 3.12 6.71 25.16
C GLU A 238 1.70 7.23 25.37
N SER A 239 1.26 7.55 26.58
CA SER A 239 -0.13 7.93 26.85
C SER A 239 -0.60 9.19 26.11
N GLY A 240 0.33 10.04 25.70
CA GLY A 240 0.08 11.20 24.83
C GLY A 240 0.21 10.94 23.33
N VAL A 241 0.58 9.72 22.90
CA VAL A 241 0.89 9.37 21.50
C VAL A 241 -0.33 8.69 20.85
N SER A 242 -1.21 9.49 20.26
CA SER A 242 -2.53 9.05 19.77
C SER A 242 -2.52 7.82 18.85
N ASN A 243 -1.51 7.70 17.99
CA ASN A 243 -1.43 6.61 17.02
C ASN A 243 -0.93 5.31 17.65
N SER A 244 -0.08 5.38 18.68
CA SER A 244 0.53 4.22 19.32
C SER A 244 -0.24 3.69 20.51
N TRP A 245 -0.86 4.58 21.29
CA TRP A 245 -1.59 4.22 22.49
C TRP A 245 -3.00 3.70 22.19
N GLY A 246 -3.28 2.46 22.56
CA GLY A 246 -4.63 1.91 22.54
C GLY A 246 -4.71 0.43 22.15
N HIS A 247 -5.94 0.00 21.94
CA HIS A 247 -6.28 -1.36 21.51
C HIS A 247 -7.47 -1.36 20.58
N ALA A 248 -7.55 -2.35 19.70
CA ALA A 248 -8.70 -2.59 18.85
C ALA A 248 -9.91 -2.96 19.70
N GLY A 249 -11.04 -2.28 19.48
CA GLY A 249 -12.33 -2.65 20.05
C GLY A 249 -12.90 -3.91 19.40
N ASN A 250 -13.93 -4.48 20.01
CA ASN A 250 -14.62 -5.68 19.53
C ASN A 250 -15.12 -5.52 18.08
N SER A 251 -15.67 -4.34 17.75
CA SER A 251 -16.20 -4.08 16.40
C SER A 251 -15.12 -4.15 15.32
N LEU A 252 -13.93 -3.62 15.60
CA LEU A 252 -12.80 -3.67 14.67
C LEU A 252 -12.19 -5.07 14.63
N LEU A 253 -12.05 -5.74 15.76
CA LEU A 253 -11.57 -7.12 15.79
C LEU A 253 -12.49 -8.08 15.05
N THR A 254 -13.80 -7.81 15.00
CA THR A 254 -14.78 -8.64 14.26
C THR A 254 -14.62 -8.52 12.75
N THR A 255 -14.02 -7.44 12.23
CA THR A 255 -13.74 -7.32 10.78
C THR A 255 -12.44 -8.03 10.40
N MET A 256 -11.55 -8.28 11.36
CA MET A 256 -10.31 -9.00 11.14
C MET A 256 -10.54 -10.51 11.22
N SER A 257 -9.97 -11.26 10.28
CA SER A 257 -9.93 -12.72 10.35
C SER A 257 -8.60 -13.14 10.98
N PHE A 258 -8.64 -13.88 12.09
CA PHE A 258 -7.42 -14.41 12.72
C PHE A 258 -7.70 -15.71 13.46
N SER A 259 -6.66 -16.55 13.55
CA SER A 259 -6.73 -17.90 14.12
C SER A 259 -5.84 -18.09 15.37
N ALA A 260 -5.05 -17.08 15.70
CA ALA A 260 -4.15 -17.06 16.83
C ALA A 260 -3.99 -15.65 17.39
N MET A 261 -3.64 -15.58 18.67
CA MET A 261 -3.23 -14.36 19.35
C MET A 261 -1.89 -14.57 20.03
N ARG A 262 -1.06 -13.54 20.03
CA ARG A 262 0.23 -13.51 20.72
C ARG A 262 0.26 -12.38 21.73
N PHE A 263 0.67 -12.69 22.95
CA PHE A 263 0.71 -11.80 24.09
C PHE A 263 2.16 -11.55 24.50
N TYR A 264 2.50 -10.28 24.68
CA TYR A 264 3.80 -9.84 25.16
C TYR A 264 3.61 -8.87 26.32
N CYS A 265 4.35 -9.06 27.40
CA CYS A 265 4.38 -8.10 28.50
C CYS A 265 5.69 -8.10 29.30
N VAL A 266 6.13 -6.90 29.70
CA VAL A 266 7.23 -6.64 30.66
C VAL A 266 6.84 -5.53 31.65
N THR A 267 7.48 -5.52 32.82
CA THR A 267 7.28 -4.53 33.90
C THR A 267 8.60 -4.17 34.59
N SER A 268 8.70 -2.99 35.21
CA SER A 268 9.83 -2.61 36.06
C SER A 268 9.87 -3.37 37.39
N GLY A 269 8.74 -3.96 37.80
CA GLY A 269 8.62 -4.65 39.09
C GLY A 269 9.36 -6.00 39.17
N HIS A 270 9.74 -6.60 38.03
CA HIS A 270 10.50 -7.84 37.98
C HIS A 270 11.08 -8.17 36.60
N SER A 271 12.01 -9.13 36.53
CA SER A 271 12.68 -9.54 35.30
C SER A 271 11.96 -10.60 34.46
N ARG A 272 10.71 -10.98 34.80
CA ARG A 272 9.96 -11.97 34.01
C ARG A 272 9.40 -11.34 32.74
N LEU A 273 9.49 -12.09 31.65
CA LEU A 273 8.92 -11.80 30.35
C LEU A 273 7.73 -12.73 30.12
N MET A 274 6.56 -12.11 29.90
CA MET A 274 5.42 -12.80 29.33
C MET A 274 5.53 -12.73 27.81
N ASN A 275 5.69 -13.88 27.16
CA ASN A 275 5.69 -13.98 25.70
C ASN A 275 5.07 -15.30 25.26
N PHE A 276 3.81 -15.34 24.86
CA PHE A 276 3.16 -16.60 24.49
C PHE A 276 2.14 -16.40 23.37
N LYS A 277 1.73 -17.50 22.73
CA LYS A 277 0.59 -17.50 21.81
C LYS A 277 -0.48 -18.50 22.20
N THR A 278 -1.69 -18.28 21.72
CA THR A 278 -2.83 -19.20 21.86
C THR A 278 -3.72 -19.14 20.63
N SER A 279 -4.28 -20.29 20.24
CA SER A 279 -5.33 -20.41 19.23
C SER A 279 -6.64 -20.91 19.87
N LEU A 280 -6.80 -20.71 21.18
CA LEU A 280 -7.99 -21.15 21.89
C LEU A 280 -9.21 -20.38 21.37
N THR A 281 -10.09 -21.07 20.66
CA THR A 281 -11.28 -20.48 20.01
C THR A 281 -12.16 -19.68 20.97
N GLY A 282 -12.28 -20.11 22.22
CA GLY A 282 -13.01 -19.36 23.25
C GLY A 282 -12.44 -17.96 23.50
N ILE A 283 -11.12 -17.78 23.41
CA ILE A 283 -10.46 -16.47 23.53
C ILE A 283 -10.70 -15.64 22.27
N LEU A 284 -10.50 -16.24 21.09
CA LEU A 284 -10.71 -15.54 19.81
C LEU A 284 -12.15 -15.00 19.72
N SER A 285 -13.14 -15.82 20.10
CA SER A 285 -14.54 -15.39 20.20
C SER A 285 -14.78 -14.33 21.28
N TYR A 286 -14.08 -14.41 22.41
CA TYR A 286 -14.26 -13.44 23.50
C TYR A 286 -13.75 -12.05 23.09
N VAL A 287 -12.56 -11.96 22.48
CA VAL A 287 -11.98 -10.66 22.10
C VAL A 287 -12.71 -10.00 20.93
N THR A 288 -13.37 -10.79 20.08
CA THR A 288 -14.19 -10.27 18.97
C THR A 288 -15.60 -9.89 19.40
N SER A 289 -16.23 -10.65 20.30
CA SER A 289 -17.62 -10.40 20.73
C SER A 289 -17.77 -9.60 22.01
N GLY A 290 -16.71 -9.46 22.81
CA GLY A 290 -16.76 -8.89 24.15
C GLY A 290 -17.48 -9.75 25.19
N THR A 291 -17.98 -10.93 24.80
CA THR A 291 -18.73 -11.87 25.65
C THR A 291 -17.99 -13.21 25.72
N GLY A 292 -17.64 -13.66 26.93
CA GLY A 292 -16.79 -14.83 27.12
C GLY A 292 -15.75 -14.64 28.22
N THR A 293 -14.64 -15.38 28.10
CA THR A 293 -13.58 -15.45 29.11
C THR A 293 -12.28 -16.03 28.55
N PHE A 294 -11.17 -15.83 29.26
CA PHE A 294 -9.88 -16.49 28.99
C PHE A 294 -9.70 -17.83 29.74
N VAL A 295 -10.75 -18.39 30.36
CA VAL A 295 -10.66 -19.73 30.96
C VAL A 295 -10.21 -20.75 29.90
N GLY A 296 -9.23 -21.59 30.27
CA GLY A 296 -8.64 -22.61 29.41
C GLY A 296 -7.26 -22.24 28.88
N VAL A 297 -6.90 -20.96 28.88
CA VAL A 297 -5.58 -20.49 28.41
C VAL A 297 -4.42 -21.10 29.18
N GLU A 298 -4.60 -21.40 30.47
CA GLU A 298 -3.60 -22.03 31.34
C GLU A 298 -3.13 -23.39 30.84
N SER A 299 -3.95 -24.06 30.02
CA SER A 299 -3.65 -25.36 29.42
C SER A 299 -3.59 -25.31 27.89
N ASN A 300 -3.90 -24.18 27.27
CA ASN A 300 -4.00 -24.02 25.81
C ASN A 300 -3.20 -22.80 25.35
N PHE A 301 -1.90 -22.85 25.59
CA PHE A 301 -0.96 -21.82 25.15
C PHE A 301 0.36 -22.46 24.72
N THR A 302 1.13 -21.72 23.94
CA THR A 302 2.49 -22.06 23.55
C THR A 302 3.43 -20.95 24.02
N PRO A 303 4.32 -21.22 24.98
CA PRO A 303 5.38 -20.28 25.35
C PRO A 303 6.24 -19.97 24.11
N LEU A 304 6.58 -18.70 23.93
CA LEU A 304 7.50 -18.24 22.89
C LEU A 304 8.89 -17.99 23.48
N SER A 305 9.85 -17.65 22.62
CA SER A 305 11.23 -17.37 23.04
C SER A 305 11.29 -16.37 24.19
N GLY A 306 12.03 -16.73 25.24
CA GLY A 306 12.23 -15.92 26.44
C GLY A 306 11.10 -15.95 27.47
N HIS A 307 9.97 -16.62 27.21
CA HIS A 307 8.86 -16.71 28.16
C HIS A 307 9.30 -17.34 29.49
N ASN A 308 9.10 -16.62 30.60
CA ASN A 308 9.36 -17.12 31.95
C ASN A 308 8.39 -16.55 33.01
N SER A 309 7.28 -15.96 32.58
CA SER A 309 6.18 -15.53 33.46
C SER A 309 5.43 -16.72 34.07
N ASN A 310 4.72 -16.48 35.17
CA ASN A 310 3.84 -17.48 35.78
C ASN A 310 2.51 -17.60 35.03
N LEU A 311 2.00 -16.51 34.49
CA LEU A 311 0.88 -16.49 33.55
C LEU A 311 1.35 -16.83 32.14
N PRO A 312 0.50 -17.46 31.31
CA PRO A 312 -0.88 -17.85 31.59
C PRO A 312 -1.01 -19.17 32.38
N ALA A 313 0.07 -19.95 32.50
CA ALA A 313 0.05 -21.32 33.07
C ALA A 313 -0.57 -21.41 34.47
N SER A 314 -0.38 -20.39 35.30
CA SER A 314 -0.85 -20.37 36.69
C SER A 314 -2.21 -19.69 36.88
N ARG A 315 -2.89 -19.29 35.79
CA ARG A 315 -4.19 -18.60 35.85
C ARG A 315 -5.21 -19.46 36.61
N ASN A 316 -5.88 -18.85 37.58
CA ASN A 316 -7.03 -19.44 38.27
C ASN A 316 -8.25 -18.50 38.35
N SER A 317 -8.14 -17.28 37.82
CA SER A 317 -9.19 -16.27 37.79
C SER A 317 -9.20 -15.53 36.45
N ALA A 318 -10.34 -14.95 36.09
CA ALA A 318 -10.56 -14.19 34.87
C ALA A 318 -11.84 -13.35 35.04
N LEU A 319 -11.80 -12.07 34.67
CA LEU A 319 -13.04 -11.33 34.46
C LEU A 319 -13.70 -11.77 33.14
N THR A 320 -15.02 -11.71 33.09
CA THR A 320 -15.82 -12.20 31.96
C THR A 320 -16.69 -11.09 31.39
N ASN A 321 -17.02 -11.20 30.10
CA ASN A 321 -17.96 -10.29 29.43
C ASN A 321 -17.58 -8.81 29.53
N GLN A 322 -16.30 -8.48 29.33
CA GLN A 322 -15.78 -7.12 29.51
C GLN A 322 -15.99 -6.19 28.29
N GLY A 323 -16.68 -6.63 27.24
CA GLY A 323 -16.87 -5.79 26.05
C GLY A 323 -15.53 -5.43 25.42
N ASP A 324 -15.36 -4.16 25.05
CA ASP A 324 -14.12 -3.65 24.48
C ASP A 324 -12.92 -3.83 25.45
N ASP A 325 -13.17 -3.93 26.75
CA ASP A 325 -12.13 -4.14 27.76
C ASP A 325 -11.70 -5.63 27.91
N ALA A 326 -12.12 -6.50 27.00
CA ALA A 326 -11.78 -7.94 27.02
C ALA A 326 -10.27 -8.23 27.05
N LEU A 327 -9.42 -7.30 26.60
CA LEU A 327 -7.95 -7.42 26.65
C LEU A 327 -7.30 -6.57 27.77
N THR A 328 -8.06 -5.70 28.42
CA THR A 328 -7.50 -4.62 29.28
C THR A 328 -7.98 -4.70 30.73
N ASN A 329 -9.09 -5.38 31.00
CA ASN A 329 -9.65 -5.53 32.34
C ASN A 329 -9.52 -6.97 32.87
N ILE A 330 -8.32 -7.31 33.32
CA ILE A 330 -7.99 -8.58 34.00
C ILE A 330 -8.52 -9.83 33.27
N PRO A 331 -8.17 -10.00 31.98
CA PRO A 331 -8.62 -11.15 31.19
C PRO A 331 -8.19 -12.48 31.81
N PHE A 332 -6.95 -12.57 32.29
CA PHE A 332 -6.43 -13.76 32.95
C PHE A 332 -5.54 -13.35 34.12
N SER A 333 -5.75 -13.98 35.28
CA SER A 333 -4.99 -13.74 36.48
C SER A 333 -4.88 -14.98 37.36
N LYS A 334 -3.92 -14.94 38.28
CA LYS A 334 -3.85 -15.78 39.46
C LYS A 334 -4.17 -14.91 40.67
N SER A 335 -5.25 -15.24 41.35
CA SER A 335 -5.80 -14.48 42.47
C SER A 335 -4.72 -14.11 43.49
N GLY A 336 -4.48 -12.81 43.64
CA GLY A 336 -3.58 -12.26 44.64
C GLY A 336 -2.09 -12.39 44.34
N THR A 337 -1.69 -12.83 43.13
CA THR A 337 -0.26 -13.01 42.83
C THR A 337 0.20 -12.50 41.47
N ASN A 338 -0.52 -12.80 40.38
CA ASN A 338 -0.05 -12.50 39.02
C ASN A 338 -1.21 -12.11 38.12
N HIS A 339 -1.17 -10.93 37.53
CA HIS A 339 -2.26 -10.36 36.76
C HIS A 339 -1.75 -9.88 35.39
N TRP A 340 -2.63 -9.89 34.39
CA TRP A 340 -2.53 -9.05 33.21
C TRP A 340 -3.56 -7.93 33.36
N SER A 341 -3.14 -6.66 33.41
CA SER A 341 -4.05 -5.51 33.57
C SER A 341 -3.56 -4.30 32.73
N ILE A 342 -4.46 -3.64 31.99
CA ILE A 342 -4.17 -2.40 31.21
C ILE A 342 -5.09 -1.21 31.49
N ARG A 343 -6.24 -1.41 32.10
CA ARG A 343 -6.63 -0.48 33.19
C ARG A 343 -7.39 -1.18 34.29
N GLY A 344 -7.60 -2.50 34.19
CA GLY A 344 -8.14 -3.32 35.26
C GLY A 344 -9.39 -2.71 35.89
N LEU A 345 -9.51 -2.82 37.20
CA LEU A 345 -10.58 -2.20 37.98
C LEU A 345 -10.44 -0.66 38.10
N GLY A 346 -10.07 0.01 37.01
CA GLY A 346 -9.96 1.46 36.89
C GLY A 346 -8.60 2.05 37.24
N GLY A 347 -7.55 1.26 37.47
CA GLY A 347 -6.24 1.82 37.86
C GLY A 347 -5.14 0.81 38.12
N ARG A 348 -5.15 -0.33 37.41
CA ARG A 348 -4.14 -1.38 37.58
C ARG A 348 -3.39 -1.60 36.28
N TRP A 349 -2.07 -1.50 36.37
CA TRP A 349 -1.12 -1.72 35.29
C TRP A 349 -0.21 -2.86 35.74
N GLU A 350 -0.55 -4.07 35.34
CA GLU A 350 0.00 -5.29 35.95
C GLU A 350 0.43 -6.26 34.86
N CYS A 351 1.59 -6.87 35.07
CA CYS A 351 2.27 -7.71 34.11
C CYS A 351 2.91 -8.90 34.81
N ASP A 352 2.16 -9.99 35.00
CA ASP A 352 2.60 -11.15 35.78
C ASP A 352 2.98 -10.81 37.25
N ASP A 353 2.34 -9.79 37.81
CA ASP A 353 2.49 -9.32 39.19
C ASP A 353 1.13 -8.95 39.81
N PHE A 354 1.12 -8.44 41.04
CA PHE A 354 -0.10 -7.97 41.70
C PHE A 354 0.18 -6.79 42.67
N PRO A 355 0.74 -5.67 42.19
CA PRO A 355 0.88 -4.47 42.99
C PRO A 355 -0.46 -3.79 43.28
N GLY A 356 -1.51 -4.09 42.50
CA GLY A 356 -2.83 -3.47 42.66
C GLY A 356 -2.83 -1.96 42.42
N SER A 357 -1.86 -1.45 41.66
CA SER A 357 -1.62 -0.02 41.44
C SER A 357 -1.08 0.25 40.02
N ASP A 358 -0.69 1.50 39.80
CA ASP A 358 -0.12 2.07 38.59
C ASP A 358 1.36 2.47 38.76
N ALA A 359 2.02 1.95 39.80
CA ALA A 359 3.35 2.41 40.23
C ALA A 359 4.51 1.96 39.31
N GLU A 360 4.36 0.83 38.63
CA GLU A 360 5.43 0.25 37.81
C GLU A 360 5.28 0.67 36.35
N ASP A 361 6.42 0.82 35.66
CA ASP A 361 6.45 0.94 34.21
C ASP A 361 6.01 -0.38 33.59
N THR A 362 5.22 -0.34 32.52
CA THR A 362 4.77 -1.56 31.83
C THR A 362 4.76 -1.40 30.31
N ILE A 363 5.01 -2.50 29.60
CA ILE A 363 4.73 -2.61 28.17
C ILE A 363 3.83 -3.81 27.97
N HIS A 364 2.66 -3.61 27.38
CA HIS A 364 1.76 -4.68 26.96
C HIS A 364 1.49 -4.60 25.47
N ARG A 365 1.61 -5.75 24.80
CA ARG A 365 1.28 -5.87 23.38
C ARG A 365 0.51 -7.14 23.10
N VAL A 366 -0.46 -7.02 22.20
CA VAL A 366 -1.20 -8.16 21.67
C VAL A 366 -1.19 -8.09 20.16
N TRP A 367 -0.94 -9.23 19.54
CA TRP A 367 -0.91 -9.42 18.10
C TRP A 367 -1.89 -10.51 17.68
N VAL A 368 -2.38 -10.43 16.45
CA VAL A 368 -3.26 -11.44 15.84
C VAL A 368 -2.65 -11.97 14.54
N LYS A 369 -2.95 -13.23 14.22
CA LYS A 369 -2.57 -13.91 12.97
C LYS A 369 -3.61 -14.99 12.66
#